data_AF-A0A0M0K2D6-F1
#
_entry.id   AF-A0A0M0K2D6-F1
#
_cell.length_a   1.000
_cell.length_b   1.000
_cell.length_c   1.000
_cell.angle_alpha   90.00
_cell.angle_beta   90.00
_cell.angle_gamma   90.00
#
_symmetry.space_group_name_H-M   'P 1'
#
loop_
_entity.id
_entity.type
_entity.pdbx_description
1 polymer ?
#
loop_
_entity_poly.entity_id
_entity_poly.type
_entity_poly.pdbx_seq_one_letter_code
_entity_poly.pdbx_strand_id
1 'polypeptide(L)'
;METLSASPLVDVRRIAALGYCFGGRAVLDLLRTDPEGLRAVVSFHGLVDALPVAPGVASLRARVLLCHADADPYVPPEALSACLSQLSRLRAHWQLLSFGGGTLHGFTNPAQALNEKPQFAYDAHAARASWVAAKHFLEEALAI
;
A
#
# COMPACT_ATOMS: atom_id res chain seq x y z
N MET A 1 -13.90 1.59 7.55
CA MET A 1 -14.76 1.61 6.34
C MET A 1 -16.18 2.02 6.69
N GLU A 2 -16.83 1.40 7.68
CA GLU A 2 -18.19 1.73 8.12
C GLU A 2 -18.45 3.25 8.30
N THR A 3 -17.60 3.95 9.06
CA THR A 3 -17.73 5.41 9.25
C THR A 3 -17.66 6.19 7.94
N LEU A 4 -16.79 5.79 7.01
CA LEU A 4 -16.67 6.43 5.70
C LEU A 4 -17.94 6.17 4.87
N SER A 5 -18.41 4.92 4.86
CA SER A 5 -19.61 4.50 4.12
C SER A 5 -20.91 5.10 4.66
N ALA A 6 -20.93 5.56 5.92
CA ALA A 6 -22.08 6.24 6.52
C ALA A 6 -22.23 7.70 6.04
N SER A 7 -21.21 8.27 5.41
CA SER A 7 -21.27 9.63 4.88
C SER A 7 -22.11 9.67 3.60
N PRO A 8 -23.10 10.58 3.47
CA PRO A 8 -23.89 10.72 2.25
C PRO A 8 -23.08 11.26 1.06
N LEU A 9 -21.85 11.74 1.30
CA LEU A 9 -20.93 12.23 0.27
C LEU A 9 -20.08 11.13 -0.36
N VAL A 10 -20.21 9.88 0.09
CA VAL A 10 -19.36 8.76 -0.34
C VAL A 10 -20.15 7.80 -1.23
N ASP A 11 -19.60 7.49 -2.40
CA ASP A 11 -20.06 6.33 -3.19
C ASP A 11 -19.46 5.05 -2.59
N VAL A 12 -20.27 4.31 -1.86
CA VAL A 12 -19.85 3.10 -1.12
C VAL A 12 -19.33 1.98 -2.02
N ARG A 13 -19.56 2.05 -3.34
CA ARG A 13 -19.06 1.07 -4.32
C ARG A 13 -17.65 1.40 -4.82
N ARG A 14 -17.13 2.57 -4.47
CA ARG A 14 -15.88 3.13 -4.98
C ARG A 14 -15.04 3.70 -3.85
N ILE A 15 -14.63 2.82 -2.93
CA ILE A 15 -13.77 3.16 -1.80
C ILE A 15 -12.33 2.74 -2.10
N ALA A 16 -11.38 3.60 -1.77
CA ALA A 16 -9.97 3.24 -1.71
C ALA A 16 -9.39 3.56 -0.33
N ALA A 17 -8.33 2.84 0.04
CA ALA A 17 -7.61 3.08 1.28
C ALA A 17 -6.13 3.32 1.00
N LEU A 18 -5.56 4.36 1.61
CA LEU A 18 -4.14 4.68 1.49
C LEU A 18 -3.51 4.75 2.88
N GLY A 19 -2.28 4.27 3.00
CA GLY A 19 -1.61 4.21 4.29
C GLY A 19 -0.11 4.35 4.17
N TYR A 20 0.49 4.89 5.23
CA TYR A 20 1.93 5.14 5.37
C TYR A 20 2.48 4.34 6.55
N CYS A 21 3.66 3.71 6.44
CA CYS A 21 4.28 2.93 7.52
C CYS A 21 3.30 1.89 8.10
N PHE A 22 2.92 2.00 9.38
CA PHE A 22 1.89 1.16 10.00
C PHE A 22 0.55 1.24 9.25
N GLY A 23 0.15 2.44 8.82
CA GLY A 23 -1.04 2.61 8.00
C GLY A 23 -0.96 1.86 6.68
N GLY A 24 0.24 1.75 6.09
CA GLY A 24 0.49 0.98 4.88
C GLY A 24 0.24 -0.52 5.08
N ARG A 25 0.57 -1.04 6.26
CA ARG A 25 0.16 -2.38 6.68
C ARG A 25 -1.35 -2.46 6.92
N ALA A 26 -1.92 -1.52 7.66
CA ALA A 26 -3.33 -1.55 7.99
C ALA A 26 -4.24 -1.58 6.75
N VAL A 27 -3.89 -0.88 5.66
CA VAL A 27 -4.66 -0.95 4.41
C VAL A 27 -4.50 -2.27 3.67
N LEU A 28 -3.34 -2.93 3.79
CA LEU A 28 -3.16 -4.29 3.26
C LEU A 28 -3.96 -5.32 4.07
N ASP A 29 -4.07 -5.14 5.38
CA ASP A 29 -4.89 -5.99 6.25
C ASP A 29 -6.39 -5.88 5.93
N LEU A 30 -6.86 -4.77 5.33
CA LEU A 30 -8.24 -4.69 4.84
C LEU A 30 -8.54 -5.74 3.75
N LEU A 31 -7.53 -6.20 3.01
CA LEU A 31 -7.70 -7.23 1.99
C LEU A 31 -8.06 -8.60 2.59
N ARG A 32 -7.84 -8.81 3.89
CA ARG A 32 -8.06 -10.10 4.57
C ARG A 32 -9.45 -10.67 4.33
N THR A 33 -10.47 -9.82 4.34
CA THR A 33 -11.87 -10.22 4.18
C THR A 33 -12.43 -9.86 2.81
N ASP A 34 -11.60 -9.34 1.89
CA ASP A 34 -12.03 -8.78 0.60
C ASP A 34 -13.33 -7.97 0.72
N PRO A 35 -13.38 -6.91 1.53
CA PRO A 35 -14.64 -6.21 1.82
C PRO A 35 -15.27 -5.64 0.55
N GLU A 36 -16.59 -5.70 0.47
CA GLU A 36 -17.34 -5.10 -0.63
C GLU A 36 -17.10 -3.59 -0.70
N GLY A 37 -17.05 -3.05 -1.93
CA GLY A 37 -16.84 -1.62 -2.18
C GLY A 37 -15.38 -1.15 -2.12
N LEU A 38 -14.45 -1.95 -1.57
CA LEU A 38 -13.01 -1.64 -1.61
C LEU A 38 -12.44 -1.95 -3.00
N ARG A 39 -12.05 -0.90 -3.72
CA ARG A 39 -11.54 -0.98 -5.11
C ARG A 39 -10.04 -0.88 -5.22
N ALA A 40 -9.39 -0.20 -4.28
CA ALA A 40 -7.95 -0.02 -4.29
C ALA A 40 -7.37 0.11 -2.88
N VAL A 41 -6.15 -0.40 -2.71
CA VAL A 41 -5.28 -0.08 -1.58
C VAL A 41 -3.93 0.42 -2.07
N VAL A 42 -3.40 1.45 -1.42
CA VAL A 42 -2.07 2.00 -1.70
C VAL A 42 -1.25 2.03 -0.42
N SER A 43 -0.13 1.34 -0.42
CA SER A 43 0.79 1.27 0.71
C SER A 43 2.05 2.05 0.40
N PHE A 44 2.38 3.06 1.21
CA PHE A 44 3.64 3.79 1.15
C PHE A 44 4.55 3.36 2.29
N HIS A 45 5.75 2.84 1.95
CA HIS A 45 6.70 2.28 2.92
C HIS A 45 6.00 1.45 4.01
N GLY A 46 4.96 0.72 3.63
CA GLY A 46 4.22 -0.10 4.57
C GLY A 46 5.04 -1.30 4.98
N LEU A 47 4.76 -1.84 6.17
CA LEU A 47 5.32 -3.12 6.58
C LEU A 47 4.68 -4.23 5.75
N VAL A 48 5.44 -4.77 4.79
CA VAL A 48 4.98 -5.80 3.87
C VAL A 48 5.46 -7.17 4.34
N ASP A 49 4.51 -8.07 4.58
CA ASP A 49 4.76 -9.49 4.82
C ASP A 49 3.62 -10.33 4.20
N ALA A 50 3.53 -11.61 4.58
CA ALA A 50 2.43 -12.47 4.18
C ALA A 50 1.08 -11.89 4.65
N LEU A 51 0.19 -11.60 3.69
CA LEU A 51 -1.14 -11.06 3.96
C LEU A 51 -1.95 -12.07 4.80
N PRO A 52 -2.63 -11.64 5.86
CA PRO A 52 -3.40 -12.55 6.72
C PRO A 52 -4.78 -12.84 6.10
N VAL A 53 -4.83 -13.44 4.91
CA VAL A 53 -6.09 -13.64 4.17
C VAL A 53 -6.93 -14.77 4.77
N ALA A 54 -8.22 -14.51 4.95
CA ALA A 54 -9.13 -15.46 5.57
C ALA A 54 -9.36 -16.71 4.69
N PRO A 55 -9.60 -17.90 5.29
CA PRO A 55 -9.99 -19.09 4.55
C PRO A 55 -11.19 -18.80 3.63
N GLY A 56 -11.13 -19.26 2.38
CA GLY A 56 -12.21 -19.10 1.40
C GLY A 56 -12.07 -17.89 0.46
N VAL A 57 -11.15 -16.95 0.72
CA VAL A 57 -10.84 -15.88 -0.24
C VAL A 57 -9.94 -16.46 -1.34
N ALA A 58 -10.54 -16.76 -2.50
CA ALA A 58 -9.83 -17.28 -3.66
C ALA A 58 -9.31 -16.18 -4.60
N SER A 59 -9.86 -14.97 -4.49
CA SER A 59 -9.43 -13.81 -5.27
C SER A 59 -9.67 -12.50 -4.52
N LEU A 60 -8.88 -11.46 -4.82
CA LEU A 60 -9.11 -10.10 -4.32
C LEU A 60 -9.72 -9.21 -5.40
N ARG A 61 -10.78 -8.46 -5.05
CA ARG A 61 -11.39 -7.46 -5.94
C ARG A 61 -10.60 -6.15 -5.97
N ALA A 62 -10.03 -5.77 -4.84
CA ALA A 62 -9.25 -4.54 -4.74
C ALA A 62 -7.93 -4.65 -5.52
N ARG A 63 -7.60 -3.60 -6.26
CA ARG A 63 -6.28 -3.40 -6.85
C ARG A 63 -5.28 -3.01 -5.75
N VAL A 64 -4.02 -3.40 -5.88
CA VAL A 64 -2.98 -3.13 -4.88
C VAL A 64 -1.82 -2.34 -5.50
N LEU A 65 -1.45 -1.21 -4.92
CA LEU A 65 -0.20 -0.51 -5.24
C LEU A 65 0.71 -0.50 -4.00
N LEU A 66 1.92 -1.05 -4.17
CA LEU A 66 2.98 -0.99 -3.17
C LEU A 66 4.03 0.03 -3.61
N CYS A 67 4.21 1.10 -2.85
CA CYS A 67 5.28 2.07 -3.00
C CYS A 67 6.37 1.77 -1.95
N HIS A 68 7.44 1.11 -2.39
CA HIS A 68 8.44 0.48 -1.53
C HIS A 68 9.81 1.19 -1.61
N ALA A 69 10.54 1.18 -0.51
CA ALA A 69 11.89 1.69 -0.37
C ALA A 69 12.87 0.50 -0.37
N ASP A 70 13.82 0.47 -1.30
CA ASP A 70 14.69 -0.71 -1.51
C ASP A 70 15.60 -1.06 -0.33
N ALA A 71 15.97 -0.06 0.47
CA ALA A 71 16.83 -0.21 1.64
C ALA A 71 16.05 -0.14 2.96
N ASP A 72 14.72 -0.28 2.93
CA ASP A 72 13.89 -0.31 4.13
C ASP A 72 14.23 -1.52 5.02
N PRO A 73 14.85 -1.32 6.19
CA PRO A 73 15.29 -2.43 7.04
C PRO A 73 14.13 -3.16 7.73
N TYR A 74 12.92 -2.61 7.66
CA TYR A 74 11.72 -3.23 8.22
C TYR A 74 11.03 -4.19 7.25
N VAL A 75 11.44 -4.21 5.98
CA VAL A 75 10.86 -5.07 4.94
C VAL A 75 11.96 -5.87 4.25
N PRO A 76 12.31 -7.06 4.78
CA PRO A 76 13.25 -7.96 4.12
C PRO A 76 12.80 -8.33 2.70
N PRO A 77 13.72 -8.54 1.74
CA PRO A 77 13.38 -8.93 0.37
C PRO A 77 12.47 -10.17 0.28
N GLU A 78 12.68 -11.14 1.18
CA GLU A 78 11.90 -12.36 1.25
C GLU A 78 10.44 -12.08 1.66
N ALA A 79 10.23 -11.11 2.56
CA ALA A 79 8.89 -10.71 3.00
C ALA A 79 8.12 -10.02 1.87
N LEU A 80 8.78 -9.12 1.12
CA LEU A 80 8.21 -8.52 -0.08
C LEU A 80 7.87 -9.58 -1.13
N SER A 81 8.82 -10.48 -1.44
CA SER A 81 8.62 -11.57 -2.39
C SER A 81 7.46 -12.49 -2.00
N ALA A 82 7.33 -12.82 -0.72
CA ALA A 82 6.24 -13.62 -0.19
C ALA A 82 4.88 -12.91 -0.37
N CYS A 83 4.82 -11.60 -0.08
CA CYS A 83 3.62 -10.80 -0.29
C CYS A 83 3.18 -10.77 -1.76
N LEU A 84 4.10 -10.47 -2.69
CA LEU A 84 3.80 -10.44 -4.13
C LEU A 84 3.36 -11.81 -4.65
N SER A 85 4.00 -12.88 -4.18
CA SER A 85 3.63 -14.25 -4.51
C SER A 85 2.23 -14.60 -3.99
N GLN A 86 1.85 -14.06 -2.83
CA GLN A 86 0.52 -14.25 -2.28
C GLN A 86 -0.54 -13.44 -3.03
N LEU A 87 -0.28 -12.17 -3.34
CA LEU A 87 -1.16 -11.35 -4.18
C LEU A 87 -1.42 -12.01 -5.54
N SER A 88 -0.39 -12.59 -6.15
CA SER A 88 -0.50 -13.34 -7.41
C SER A 88 -1.34 -14.61 -7.27
N ARG A 89 -1.17 -15.37 -6.17
CA ARG A 89 -2.02 -16.56 -5.86
C ARG A 89 -3.49 -16.18 -5.68
N LEU A 90 -3.74 -15.00 -5.11
CA LEU A 90 -5.07 -14.42 -4.93
C LEU A 90 -5.57 -13.68 -6.18
N ARG A 91 -4.91 -13.84 -7.34
CA ARG A 91 -5.30 -13.22 -8.62
C ARG A 91 -5.53 -11.72 -8.51
N ALA A 92 -4.87 -11.06 -7.57
CA ALA A 92 -5.02 -9.64 -7.33
C ALA A 92 -4.34 -8.86 -8.46
N HIS A 93 -4.94 -7.77 -8.89
CA HIS A 93 -4.27 -6.81 -9.76
C HIS A 93 -3.34 -5.94 -8.92
N TRP A 94 -2.04 -6.20 -8.98
CA TRP A 94 -1.06 -5.48 -8.17
C TRP A 94 0.02 -4.78 -9.01
N GLN A 95 0.55 -3.69 -8.46
CA GLN A 95 1.71 -2.96 -8.95
C GLN A 95 2.70 -2.76 -7.81
N LEU A 96 3.99 -2.88 -8.12
CA LEU A 96 5.08 -2.51 -7.23
C LEU A 96 5.85 -1.36 -7.87
N LEU A 97 5.96 -0.26 -7.14
CA LEU A 97 6.88 0.84 -7.43
C LEU A 97 7.95 0.82 -6.34
N SER A 98 9.14 0.32 -6.69
CA SER A 98 10.27 0.26 -5.78
C SER A 98 11.26 1.39 -6.10
N PHE A 99 11.65 2.15 -5.08
CA PHE A 99 12.63 3.22 -5.19
C PHE A 99 14.00 2.67 -4.79
N GLY A 100 14.85 2.49 -5.79
CA GLY A 100 16.23 2.05 -5.64
C GLY A 100 17.16 3.16 -5.17
N GLY A 101 18.37 2.78 -4.73
CA GLY A 101 19.46 3.72 -4.46
C GLY A 101 19.63 4.06 -2.98
N GLY A 102 19.14 3.21 -2.08
CA GLY A 102 19.25 3.43 -0.64
C GLY A 102 18.07 4.21 -0.07
N THR A 103 16.89 4.10 -0.69
CA THR A 103 15.68 4.75 -0.15
C THR A 103 15.29 4.04 1.13
N LEU A 104 15.09 4.81 2.20
CA LEU A 104 14.81 4.29 3.54
C LEU A 104 13.32 4.42 3.92
N HIS A 105 12.97 3.85 5.06
CA HIS A 105 11.63 3.91 5.61
C HIS A 105 11.17 5.37 5.84
N GLY A 106 9.89 5.65 5.66
CA GLY A 106 9.36 6.99 5.88
C GLY A 106 9.70 8.01 4.78
N PHE A 107 10.18 7.57 3.61
CA PHE A 107 10.62 8.42 2.49
C PHE A 107 9.64 9.52 2.07
N THR A 108 8.35 9.38 2.36
CA THR A 108 7.31 10.38 2.02
C THR A 108 7.25 11.58 2.96
N ASN A 109 7.87 11.51 4.14
CA ASN A 109 7.71 12.52 5.19
C ASN A 109 8.97 13.40 5.30
N PRO A 110 8.90 14.71 4.95
CA PRO A 110 10.02 15.64 5.06
C PRO A 110 10.66 15.71 6.46
N ALA A 111 9.89 15.44 7.53
CA ALA A 111 10.41 15.42 8.90
C ALA A 111 11.47 14.33 9.11
N GLN A 112 11.53 13.30 8.27
CA GLN A 112 12.55 12.26 8.35
C GLN A 112 13.95 12.76 7.95
N ALA A 113 14.06 13.94 7.35
CA ALA A 113 15.35 14.61 7.13
C ALA A 113 16.04 15.01 8.45
N LEU A 114 15.28 15.12 9.54
CA LEU A 114 15.77 15.46 10.87
C LEU A 114 15.79 14.25 11.81
N ASN A 115 15.49 13.05 11.33
CA ASN A 115 15.44 11.86 12.16
C ASN A 115 16.85 11.29 12.35
N GLU A 116 17.26 11.10 13.60
CA GLU A 116 18.56 10.54 13.96
C GLU A 116 18.63 9.01 13.79
N LYS A 117 17.47 8.36 13.60
CA LYS A 117 17.40 6.91 13.37
C LYS A 117 17.83 6.58 11.94
N PRO A 118 18.87 5.76 11.74
CA PRO A 118 19.43 5.47 10.41
C PRO A 118 18.48 4.65 9.52
N GLN A 119 17.40 4.10 10.07
CA GLN A 119 16.38 3.37 9.32
C GLN A 119 15.41 4.29 8.56
N PHE A 120 15.43 5.59 8.83
CA PHE A 120 14.51 6.56 8.26
C PHE A 120 15.27 7.63 7.51
N ALA A 121 14.76 8.04 6.36
CA ALA A 121 15.23 9.23 5.66
C ALA A 121 14.12 9.78 4.78
N TYR A 122 14.14 11.08 4.53
CA TYR A 122 13.29 11.70 3.52
C TYR A 122 13.92 11.55 2.14
N ASP A 123 13.15 11.13 1.15
CA ASP A 123 13.54 11.16 -0.25
C ASP A 123 12.50 11.96 -1.06
N ALA A 124 12.89 13.14 -1.50
CA ALA A 124 12.00 14.05 -2.22
C ALA A 124 11.56 13.52 -3.58
N HIS A 125 12.41 12.73 -4.26
CA HIS A 125 12.05 12.12 -5.53
C HIS A 125 11.04 11.01 -5.31
N ALA A 126 11.34 10.05 -4.43
CA ALA A 126 10.46 8.94 -4.10
C ALA A 126 9.10 9.43 -3.59
N ALA A 127 9.08 10.45 -2.72
CA ALA A 127 7.85 11.05 -2.21
C ALA A 127 6.95 11.63 -3.31
N ARG A 128 7.52 12.35 -4.28
CA ARG A 128 6.75 12.92 -5.40
C ARG A 128 6.30 11.84 -6.37
N ALA A 129 7.21 10.97 -6.77
CA ALA A 129 6.96 9.93 -7.76
C ALA A 129 5.91 8.93 -7.26
N SER A 130 5.98 8.51 -5.99
CA SER A 130 4.99 7.62 -5.39
C SER A 130 3.60 8.25 -5.35
N TRP A 131 3.51 9.56 -5.04
CA TRP A 131 2.24 10.26 -5.00
C TRP A 131 1.60 10.42 -6.38
N VAL A 132 2.39 10.72 -7.40
CA VAL A 132 1.92 10.79 -8.79
C VAL A 132 1.37 9.42 -9.23
N ALA A 133 2.14 8.34 -8.98
CA ALA A 133 1.71 6.99 -9.30
C ALA A 133 0.42 6.60 -8.55
N ALA A 134 0.32 6.93 -7.26
CA ALA A 134 -0.85 6.65 -6.45
C ALA A 134 -2.10 7.35 -6.97
N LYS A 135 -2.01 8.64 -7.33
CA LYS A 135 -3.16 9.37 -7.90
C LYS A 135 -3.65 8.72 -9.19
N HIS A 136 -2.74 8.43 -10.11
CA HIS A 136 -3.09 7.80 -11.39
C HIS A 136 -3.71 6.41 -11.18
N PHE A 137 -3.10 5.61 -10.30
CA PHE A 137 -3.62 4.29 -9.93
C PHE A 137 -5.03 4.36 -9.35
N LEU A 138 -5.31 5.34 -8.48
CA LEU A 138 -6.63 5.54 -7.89
C LEU A 138 -7.67 5.99 -8.92
N GLU A 139 -7.30 6.91 -9.81
CA GLU A 139 -8.18 7.37 -10.90
C GLU A 139 -8.66 6.18 -11.74
N GLU A 140 -7.75 5.29 -12.14
CA GLU A 140 -8.12 4.07 -12.86
C GLU A 140 -8.97 3.11 -12.02
N ALA A 141 -8.59 2.88 -10.76
CA ALA A 141 -9.25 1.90 -9.92
C ALA A 141 -10.68 2.31 -9.50
N LEU A 142 -10.93 3.62 -9.38
CA LEU A 142 -12.21 4.20 -8.97
C LEU A 142 -13.08 4.62 -10.16
N ALA A 143 -12.60 4.55 -11.40
CA ALA A 143 -13.40 4.81 -12.59
C ALA A 143 -14.32 3.63 -12.99
N ILE A 144 -14.04 2.44 -12.46
CA ILE A 144 -14.69 1.17 -12.81
C ILE A 144 -15.79 0.83 -11.81
#